data_AF-G8PBW0-F1
#
_entry.id   AF-G8PBW0-F1
#
_cell.length_a   1.000
_cell.length_b   1.000
_cell.length_c   1.000
_cell.angle_alpha   90.00
_cell.angle_beta   90.00
_cell.angle_gamma   90.00
#
_symmetry.space_group_name_H-M   'P 1'
#
loop_
_entity.id
_entity.type
_entity.pdbx_description
1 polymer ?
#
loop_
_entity_poly.entity_id
_entity_poly.type
_entity_poly.pdbx_seq_one_letter_code
_entity_poly.pdbx_strand_id
1 'polypeptide(L)' 'MSLLIGLGAIGIGLWQIRAAYKSFNGYKESGSKNANPFMLYAIWFGAFIGIIFLLLGVMALRGGF' A
#
# COMPACT_ATOMS: atom_id res chain seq x y z
N MET A 1 -3.96 -12.31 20.49
CA MET A 1 -2.84 -11.65 19.79
C MET A 1 -3.09 -11.51 18.29
N SER A 2 -3.43 -12.59 17.59
CA SER A 2 -3.51 -12.66 16.12
C SER A 2 -4.57 -11.75 15.48
N LEU A 3 -5.71 -11.54 16.14
CA LEU A 3 -6.78 -10.65 15.66
C LEU A 3 -6.34 -9.17 15.57
N LEU A 4 -5.64 -8.67 16.59
CA LEU A 4 -5.16 -7.29 16.63
C LEU A 4 -4.07 -7.05 15.57
N ILE A 5 -3.20 -8.04 15.35
CA ILE A 5 -2.15 -8.00 14.34
C ILE A 5 -2.78 -8.02 12.93
N GLY A 6 -3.77 -8.87 12.69
CA GLY A 6 -4.48 -8.94 11.42
C GLY A 6 -5.23 -7.64 11.08
N LEU A 7 -5.97 -7.08 12.05
CA LEU A 7 -6.65 -5.79 11.90
C LEU A 7 -5.66 -4.65 11.66
N GLY A 8 -4.53 -4.62 12.39
CA GLY A 8 -3.46 -3.64 12.19
C GLY A 8 -2.83 -3.73 10.80
N ALA A 9 -2.51 -4.94 10.34
CA ALA A 9 -1.93 -5.18 9.02
C ALA A 9 -2.87 -4.75 7.89
N ILE A 10 -4.17 -5.03 8.02
CA ILE A 10 -5.20 -4.58 7.06
C ILE A 10 -5.30 -3.05 7.03
N GLY A 11 -5.30 -2.41 8.20
CA GLY A 11 -5.33 -0.95 8.31
C GLY A 11 -4.12 -0.29 7.63
N ILE A 12 -2.92 -0.83 7.86
CA ILE A 12 -1.68 -0.35 7.23
C ILE A 12 -1.72 -0.58 5.71
N GLY A 13 -2.21 -1.75 5.26
CA GLY A 13 -2.35 -2.06 3.84
C GLY A 13 -3.30 -1.10 3.10
N LEU A 14 -4.47 -0.81 3.68
CA LEU A 14 -5.42 0.19 3.15
C LEU A 14 -4.81 1.59 3.09
N TRP A 15 -4.05 1.97 4.12
CA TRP A 15 -3.38 3.26 4.17
C TRP A 15 -2.28 3.38 3.10
N GLN A 16 -1.47 2.33 2.90
CA GLN A 16 -0.47 2.25 1.83
C GLN A 16 -1.11 2.43 0.45
N ILE A 17 -2.24 1.75 0.18
CA ILE A 17 -2.94 1.87 -1.09
C ILE A 17 -3.47 3.30 -1.30
N ARG A 18 -4.05 3.92 -0.26
CA ARG A 18 -4.48 5.34 -0.33
C ARG A 18 -3.32 6.30 -0.56
N ALA A 19 -2.18 6.07 0.10
CA ALA A 19 -0.97 6.87 -0.09
C ALA A 19 -0.43 6.74 -1.52
N ALA A 20 -0.39 5.52 -2.06
CA ALA A 20 -0.01 5.26 -3.45
C ALA A 20 -0.95 5.97 -4.43
N TYR A 21 -2.27 5.91 -4.20
CA TYR A 21 -3.26 6.59 -5.06
C TYR A 21 -3.10 8.12 -5.03
N LYS A 22 -2.89 8.70 -3.84
CA LYS A 22 -2.64 10.14 -3.68
C LYS A 22 -1.34 10.56 -4.38
N SER A 23 -0.27 9.79 -4.21
CA SER A 23 1.01 10.05 -4.88
C SER A 23 0.92 9.90 -6.40
N PHE A 24 0.12 8.95 -6.90
CA PHE A 24 -0.13 8.80 -8.34
C PHE A 24 -0.89 10.00 -8.92
N ASN A 25 -1.93 10.46 -8.23
CA ASN A 25 -2.67 11.65 -8.68
C ASN A 25 -1.79 12.91 -8.65
N GLY A 26 -0.99 13.08 -7.59
CA GLY A 26 -0.03 14.17 -7.50
C GLY A 26 1.05 14.12 -8.60
N TYR A 27 1.52 12.93 -8.96
CA TYR A 27 2.43 12.73 -10.09
C TYR A 27 1.77 13.10 -11.43
N LYS A 28 0.50 12.74 -11.61
CA LYS A 28 -0.27 13.00 -12.84
C LYS A 28 -0.59 14.49 -13.02
N GLU A 29 -0.89 15.21 -11.94
CA GLU A 29 -1.15 16.67 -11.97
C GLU A 29 0.14 17.48 -12.10
N SER A 30 1.27 17.02 -11.53
CA SER A 30 2.55 17.77 -11.50
C SER A 30 3.36 17.68 -12.79
N GLY A 31 2.69 17.50 -13.94
CA GLY A 31 3.25 17.27 -15.26
C GLY A 31 4.68 17.79 -15.46
N SER A 32 5.62 16.83 -15.51
CA SER A 32 6.85 16.92 -16.30
C SER A 32 7.97 17.90 -15.89
N LYS A 33 8.01 18.48 -14.68
CA LYS A 33 9.17 19.32 -14.29
C LYS A 33 10.22 18.63 -13.39
N ASN A 34 9.84 17.61 -12.63
CA ASN A 34 10.75 16.77 -11.81
C ASN A 34 10.21 15.34 -11.63
N ALA A 35 9.33 14.91 -12.53
CA ALA A 35 8.65 13.61 -12.48
C ALA A 35 9.66 12.50 -12.79
N ASN A 36 10.35 12.02 -11.75
CA ASN A 36 11.31 10.95 -11.87
C ASN A 36 10.58 9.63 -12.16
N PRO A 37 10.94 8.87 -13.22
CA PRO A 37 10.36 7.55 -13.48
C PRO A 37 10.45 6.60 -12.27
N PHE A 38 11.47 6.76 -11.41
CA PHE A 38 11.57 6.00 -10.16
C PHE A 38 10.41 6.26 -9.17
N MET A 39 9.75 7.43 -9.21
CA MET A 39 8.56 7.67 -8.39
C MET A 39 7.40 6.79 -8.80
N LEU A 40 7.21 6.56 -10.11
CA LEU A 40 6.13 5.70 -10.58
C LEU A 40 6.35 4.26 -10.13
N TYR A 41 7.59 3.77 -10.23
CA TYR A 41 8.00 2.48 -9.69
C TYR A 41 7.80 2.40 -8.18
N ALA A 42 8.17 3.44 -7.42
CA ALA A 42 7.97 3.48 -5.98
C ALA A 42 6.49 3.44 -5.59
N ILE A 43 5.63 4.17 -6.33
CA ILE A 43 4.17 4.15 -6.13
C ILE A 43 3.61 2.75 -6.43
N TRP A 44 4.06 2.11 -7.51
CA TRP A 44 3.63 0.76 -7.88
C TRP A 44 4.06 -0.29 -6.84
N PHE A 45 5.31 -0.24 -6.39
CA PHE A 45 5.82 -1.11 -5.33
C PHE A 45 5.13 -0.84 -3.98
N GLY A 46 4.82 0.41 -3.65
CA GLY A 46 4.04 0.76 -2.46
C GLY A 46 2.65 0.15 -2.48
N ALA A 47 1.94 0.26 -3.61
CA ALA A 47 0.64 -0.39 -3.80
C ALA A 47 0.76 -1.93 -3.69
N PHE A 48 1.77 -2.53 -4.31
CA PHE A 48 2.03 -3.97 -4.25
C PHE A 48 2.29 -4.46 -2.81
N ILE A 49 3.13 -3.76 -2.05
CA ILE A 49 3.37 -4.07 -0.63
C ILE A 49 2.09 -3.88 0.19
N GLY A 50 1.28 -2.87 -0.10
CA GLY A 50 -0.04 -2.68 0.53
C GLY A 50 -0.97 -3.88 0.33
N ILE A 51 -0.99 -4.47 -0.88
CA ILE A 51 -1.76 -5.69 -1.18
C ILE A 51 -1.21 -6.89 -0.39
N ILE A 52 0.11 -7.05 -0.31
CA ILE A 52 0.73 -8.11 0.50
C ILE A 52 0.32 -7.98 1.97
N PHE A 53 0.35 -6.77 2.52
CA PHE A 53 -0.09 -6.51 3.90
C PHE A 53 -1.57 -6.84 4.13
N LEU A 54 -2.44 -6.59 3.14
CA LEU A 54 -3.84 -7.01 3.20
C LEU A 54 -3.98 -8.53 3.20
N LEU A 55 -3.26 -9.22 2.32
CA LEU A 55 -3.30 -10.69 2.24
C LEU A 55 -2.79 -11.33 3.53
N LEU A 56 -1.65 -10.86 4.05
CA LEU A 56 -1.11 -11.31 5.32
C LEU A 56 -2.04 -11.01 6.49
N GLY A 57 -2.68 -9.84 6.49
CA GLY A 57 -3.67 -9.48 7.50
C GLY A 57 -4.90 -10.37 7.48
N VAL A 58 -5.44 -10.67 6.29
CA VAL A 58 -6.58 -11.61 6.14
C VAL A 58 -6.18 -13.04 6.53
N MET A 59 -4.98 -13.49 6.17
CA MET A 59 -4.46 -14.79 6.56
C MET A 59 -4.26 -14.91 8.08
N ALA A 60 -3.76 -13.85 8.72
CA ALA A 60 -3.63 -13.77 10.17
C ALA A 60 -4.99 -13.77 10.90
N LEU A 61 -6.03 -13.15 10.32
CA LEU A 61 -7.39 -13.20 10.86
C LEU A 61 -8.03 -14.59 10.73
N ARG A 62 -7.73 -15.33 9.67
CA ARG A 62 -8.21 -16.71 9.48
C ARG A 62 -7.48 -17.75 10.35
N GLY A 63 -6.49 -17.34 11.14
CA GLY A 63 -5.69 -18.26 11.96
C GLY A 63 -4.80 -19.18 11.12
N GLY A 64 -4.40 -18.76 9.92
CA GLY A 64 -3.51 -19.53 9.04
C GLY A 64 -2.04 -19.53 9.47
N PHE A 65 -1.76 -19.41 10.76
CA PHE A 65 -0.42 -19.37 11.38
C PHE A 65 -0.40 -20.22 12.65
#